data_AF-A0A974N924-F1
#
_entry.id   AF-A0A974N924-F1
#
_cell.length_a   1.000
_cell.length_b   1.000
_cell.length_c   1.000
_cell.angle_alpha   90.00
_cell.angle_beta   90.00
_cell.angle_gamma   90.00
#
_symmetry.space_group_name_H-M   'P 1'
#
loop_
_entity.id
_entity.type
_entity.pdbx_description
1 polymer ?
#
loop_
_entity_poly.entity_id
_entity_poly.type
_entity_poly.pdbx_seq_one_letter_code
_entity_poly.pdbx_strand_id
1 'polypeptide(L)'
;MIDMEAVDREIRAARAELADPGNAKGILSLPTRKRIWRAMLDPDDDEVSYQHRIRLKIACVRHVLPVWYRGFPGDQRVEEMITLTQDLMDRRTTDIDQARMTAGTFLSNAISDAEPDTTEPEPGESVIYPDPVKDVSALVANAASLMVVSACHRDPDMDLWEDFDDMVDDDELLPDSLESSYSCASAAAGALNWMPVEQTDVPARRAFWTWYLNEAIPTTLTT
;
A
#
# COMPACT_ATOMS: atom_id res chain seq x y z
N MET A 1 -21.39 8.43 13.47
CA MET A 1 -20.45 7.63 14.30
C MET A 1 -20.23 6.28 13.64
N ILE A 2 -18.96 5.87 13.51
CA ILE A 2 -18.56 4.57 12.94
C ILE A 2 -19.24 3.39 13.64
N ASP A 3 -19.76 2.45 12.85
CA ASP A 3 -20.31 1.17 13.33
C ASP A 3 -19.17 0.18 13.62
N MET A 4 -18.68 0.19 14.86
CA MET A 4 -17.60 -0.70 15.28
C MET A 4 -18.00 -2.19 15.24
N GLU A 5 -19.28 -2.54 15.33
CA GLU A 5 -19.71 -3.94 15.17
C GLU A 5 -19.60 -4.39 13.71
N ALA A 6 -19.90 -3.50 12.76
CA ALA A 6 -19.64 -3.75 11.34
C ALA A 6 -18.15 -3.90 11.04
N VAL A 7 -17.30 -3.01 11.57
CA VAL A 7 -15.84 -3.12 11.44
C VAL A 7 -15.34 -4.47 11.97
N ASP A 8 -15.74 -4.86 13.18
CA ASP A 8 -15.33 -6.12 13.81
C ASP A 8 -15.82 -7.36 13.04
N ARG A 9 -16.99 -7.27 12.39
CA ARG A 9 -17.50 -8.33 11.53
C ARG A 9 -16.62 -8.49 10.28
N GLU A 10 -16.30 -7.40 9.58
CA GLU A 10 -15.47 -7.46 8.38
C GLU A 10 -14.03 -7.87 8.69
N ILE A 11 -13.46 -7.42 9.82
CA ILE A 11 -12.14 -7.90 10.30
C ILE A 11 -12.16 -9.41 10.58
N ARG A 12 -13.22 -9.94 11.20
CA ARG A 12 -13.34 -11.40 11.41
C ARG A 12 -13.45 -12.17 10.09
N ALA A 13 -14.20 -11.66 9.12
CA ALA A 13 -14.28 -12.26 7.79
C ALA A 13 -12.91 -12.26 7.09
N ALA A 14 -12.17 -11.15 7.17
CA ALA A 14 -10.81 -11.04 6.64
C ALA A 14 -9.82 -12.01 7.29
N ARG A 15 -9.89 -12.18 8.62
CA ARG A 15 -9.08 -13.18 9.32
C ARG A 15 -9.40 -14.60 8.85
N ALA A 16 -10.68 -14.91 8.60
CA ALA A 16 -11.09 -16.21 8.09
C ALA A 16 -10.56 -16.47 6.67
N GLU A 17 -10.63 -15.49 5.77
CA GLU A 17 -10.02 -15.57 4.43
C GLU A 17 -8.50 -15.79 4.52
N LEU A 18 -7.82 -15.06 5.41
CA LEU A 18 -6.39 -15.25 5.58
C LEU A 18 -6.09 -16.66 6.11
N ALA A 19 -6.90 -17.19 7.03
CA ALA A 19 -6.72 -18.53 7.60
C ALA A 19 -7.14 -19.68 6.66
N ASP A 20 -7.78 -19.40 5.52
CA ASP A 20 -8.26 -20.42 4.59
C ASP A 20 -7.09 -21.26 4.04
N PRO A 21 -7.14 -22.61 4.11
CA PRO A 21 -6.09 -23.49 3.57
C PRO A 21 -5.86 -23.34 2.05
N GLY A 22 -6.88 -22.91 1.30
CA GLY A 22 -6.82 -22.59 -0.12
C GLY A 22 -6.12 -21.25 -0.42
N ASN A 23 -5.96 -20.38 0.57
CA ASN A 23 -5.21 -19.13 0.45
C ASN A 23 -3.69 -19.38 0.55
N ALA A 24 -3.15 -20.15 -0.40
CA ALA A 24 -1.76 -20.59 -0.38
C ALA A 24 -0.75 -19.43 -0.47
N LYS A 25 -1.15 -18.29 -1.07
CA LYS A 25 -0.31 -17.09 -1.21
C LYS A 25 -0.46 -16.08 -0.07
N GLY A 26 -1.37 -16.30 0.89
CA GLY A 26 -1.57 -15.39 2.02
C GLY A 26 -2.07 -14.01 1.61
N ILE A 27 -2.95 -13.95 0.62
CA ILE A 27 -3.53 -12.71 0.07
C ILE A 27 -4.70 -12.26 0.94
N LEU A 28 -4.83 -10.95 1.14
CA LEU A 28 -6.07 -10.34 1.61
C LEU A 28 -6.69 -9.60 0.43
N SER A 29 -7.72 -10.18 -0.16
CA SER A 29 -8.27 -9.75 -1.45
C SER A 29 -8.80 -8.31 -1.43
N LEU A 30 -8.76 -7.65 -2.58
CA LEU A 30 -9.30 -6.30 -2.75
C LEU A 30 -10.78 -6.19 -2.31
N PRO A 31 -11.70 -7.10 -2.68
CA PRO A 31 -13.09 -7.05 -2.22
C PRO A 31 -13.20 -7.09 -0.69
N THR A 32 -12.38 -7.88 -0.02
CA THR A 32 -12.37 -7.97 1.44
C THR A 32 -11.84 -6.71 2.08
N ARG A 33 -10.76 -6.14 1.53
CA ARG A 33 -10.24 -4.85 1.99
C ARG A 33 -11.27 -3.73 1.77
N LYS A 34 -11.92 -3.65 0.61
CA LYS A 34 -13.01 -2.68 0.35
C LYS A 34 -14.17 -2.79 1.34
N ARG A 35 -14.60 -4.00 1.71
CA ARG A 35 -15.64 -4.17 2.75
C ARG A 35 -15.22 -3.59 4.11
N ILE A 36 -13.97 -3.82 4.51
CA ILE A 36 -13.41 -3.21 5.72
C ILE A 36 -13.41 -1.69 5.58
N TRP A 37 -12.90 -1.15 4.47
CA TRP A 37 -12.79 0.29 4.26
C TRP A 37 -14.14 0.99 4.30
N ARG A 38 -15.18 0.41 3.68
CA ARG A 38 -16.56 0.88 3.79
C ARG A 38 -17.07 0.86 5.24
N ALA A 39 -16.77 -0.19 5.98
CA ALA A 39 -17.19 -0.30 7.39
C ALA A 39 -16.49 0.71 8.30
N MET A 40 -15.28 1.18 7.93
CA MET A 40 -14.53 2.20 8.65
C MET A 40 -15.05 3.63 8.45
N LEU A 41 -15.98 3.86 7.52
CA LEU A 41 -16.52 5.20 7.26
C LEU A 41 -17.45 5.63 8.39
N ASP A 42 -17.27 6.87 8.85
CA ASP A 42 -18.25 7.56 9.67
C ASP A 42 -19.30 8.20 8.75
N PRO A 43 -20.58 7.75 8.78
CA PRO A 43 -21.61 8.29 7.89
C PRO A 43 -21.96 9.76 8.19
N ASP A 44 -21.50 10.30 9.32
CA ASP A 44 -21.77 11.67 9.74
C ASP A 44 -20.54 12.59 9.60
N ASP A 45 -19.34 12.05 9.31
CA ASP A 45 -18.09 12.81 9.30
C ASP A 45 -17.06 12.29 8.26
N ASP A 46 -17.11 12.86 7.06
CA ASP A 46 -16.17 12.56 5.98
C ASP A 46 -14.72 12.91 6.31
N GLU A 47 -14.50 13.96 7.13
CA GLU A 47 -13.15 14.42 7.48
C GLU A 47 -12.49 13.44 8.45
N VAL A 48 -13.22 12.94 9.46
CA VAL A 48 -12.73 11.87 10.34
C VAL A 48 -12.45 10.59 9.53
N SER A 49 -13.37 10.21 8.65
CA SER A 49 -13.21 9.05 7.76
C SER A 49 -11.94 9.18 6.91
N TYR A 50 -11.74 10.34 6.28
CA TYR A 50 -10.56 10.65 5.49
C TYR A 50 -9.29 10.53 6.35
N GLN A 51 -9.29 11.12 7.55
CA GLN A 51 -8.12 11.08 8.43
C GLN A 51 -7.77 9.65 8.85
N HIS A 52 -8.76 8.82 9.19
CA HIS A 52 -8.53 7.40 9.51
C HIS A 52 -7.94 6.63 8.33
N ARG A 53 -8.45 6.85 7.12
CA ARG A 53 -7.90 6.24 5.89
C ARG A 53 -6.43 6.63 5.68
N ILE A 54 -6.10 7.92 5.75
CA ILE A 54 -4.73 8.37 5.52
C ILE A 54 -3.78 7.92 6.65
N ARG A 55 -4.22 7.95 7.92
CA ARG A 55 -3.41 7.42 9.04
C ARG A 55 -3.11 5.94 8.87
N LEU A 56 -4.05 5.15 8.33
CA LEU A 56 -3.82 3.74 8.03
C LEU A 56 -2.80 3.53 6.93
N LYS A 57 -2.85 4.33 5.85
CA LYS A 57 -1.83 4.31 4.80
C LYS A 57 -0.44 4.68 5.34
N ILE A 58 -0.35 5.73 6.17
CA ILE A 58 0.90 6.11 6.87
C ILE A 58 1.42 4.96 7.73
N ALA A 59 0.56 4.29 8.50
CA ALA A 59 0.94 3.16 9.32
C ALA A 59 1.53 2.02 8.46
N CYS A 60 0.88 1.69 7.34
CA CYS A 60 1.35 0.65 6.41
C CYS A 60 2.73 0.98 5.85
N VAL A 61 2.93 2.20 5.35
CA VAL A 61 4.21 2.65 4.78
C VAL A 61 5.32 2.62 5.83
N ARG A 62 5.05 3.10 7.05
CA ARG A 62 6.00 3.02 8.17
C ARG A 62 6.37 1.58 8.52
N HIS A 63 5.40 0.66 8.48
CA HIS A 63 5.63 -0.74 8.82
C HIS A 63 6.62 -1.42 7.86
N VAL A 64 6.60 -1.05 6.58
CA VAL A 64 7.49 -1.62 5.54
C VAL A 64 8.72 -0.78 5.24
N LEU A 65 8.95 0.30 5.99
CA LEU A 65 10.16 1.13 5.86
C LEU A 65 11.48 0.34 5.95
N PRO A 66 11.60 -0.74 6.77
CA PRO A 66 12.79 -1.57 6.74
C PRO A 66 13.06 -2.27 5.40
N VAL A 67 12.05 -2.47 4.54
CA VAL A 67 12.23 -3.00 3.18
C VAL A 67 12.91 -1.94 2.30
N TRP A 68 12.43 -0.68 2.35
CA TRP A 68 13.02 0.44 1.62
C TRP A 68 14.52 0.58 1.89
N TYR A 69 14.94 0.56 3.16
CA TYR A 69 16.34 0.70 3.51
C TYR A 69 17.24 -0.46 3.07
N ARG A 70 16.69 -1.60 2.64
CA ARG A 70 17.49 -2.67 2.04
C ARG A 70 17.93 -2.30 0.64
N GLY A 71 17.05 -1.69 -0.17
CA GLY A 71 17.38 -1.21 -1.52
C GLY A 71 18.06 0.15 -1.52
N PHE A 72 17.69 1.02 -0.57
CA PHE A 72 18.14 2.41 -0.49
C PHE A 72 18.65 2.77 0.92
N PRO A 73 19.84 2.28 1.32
CA PRO A 73 20.37 2.52 2.66
C PRO A 73 20.56 4.02 2.96
N GLY A 74 19.94 4.49 4.04
CA GLY A 74 20.05 5.88 4.50
C GLY A 74 19.24 6.90 3.69
N ASP A 75 18.45 6.44 2.72
CA ASP A 75 17.57 7.29 1.91
C ASP A 75 16.27 7.60 2.65
N GLN A 76 16.01 8.89 2.87
CA GLN A 76 14.87 9.38 3.67
C GLN A 76 13.66 9.79 2.83
N ARG A 77 13.66 9.55 1.52
CA ARG A 77 12.58 10.00 0.61
C ARG A 77 11.21 9.45 1.01
N VAL A 78 11.12 8.24 1.58
CA VAL A 78 9.85 7.68 2.07
C VAL A 78 9.33 8.44 3.29
N GLU A 79 10.21 8.82 4.22
CA GLU A 79 9.87 9.64 5.39
C GLU A 79 9.47 11.06 4.99
N GLU A 80 10.07 11.62 3.94
CA GLU A 80 9.65 12.89 3.35
C GLU A 80 8.21 12.78 2.82
N MET A 81 7.84 11.68 2.16
CA MET A 81 6.46 11.46 1.71
C MET A 81 5.47 11.28 2.87
N ILE A 82 5.88 10.62 3.96
CA ILE A 82 5.09 10.54 5.19
C ILE A 82 4.86 11.95 5.76
N THR A 83 5.91 12.76 5.85
CA THR A 83 5.84 14.13 6.37
C THR A 83 4.91 15.00 5.50
N LEU A 84 5.07 14.94 4.18
CA LEU A 84 4.21 15.64 3.22
C LEU A 84 2.75 15.23 3.38
N THR A 85 2.48 13.94 3.56
CA THR A 85 1.13 13.42 3.80
C THR A 85 0.52 13.98 5.09
N GLN A 86 1.30 14.04 6.18
CA GLN A 86 0.85 14.65 7.43
C GLN A 86 0.59 16.15 7.27
N ASP A 87 1.44 16.87 6.53
CA ASP A 87 1.24 18.29 6.23
C ASP A 87 -0.01 18.56 5.38
N LEU A 88 -0.35 17.68 4.46
CA LEU A 88 -1.60 17.73 3.68
C LEU A 88 -2.83 17.52 4.58
N MET A 89 -2.80 16.51 5.45
CA MET A 89 -3.87 16.25 6.41
C MET A 89 -4.11 17.49 7.30
N ASP A 90 -3.03 18.02 7.86
CA ASP A 90 -3.02 19.16 8.79
C ASP A 90 -3.21 20.53 8.09
N ARG A 91 -3.38 20.54 6.77
CA ARG A 91 -3.54 21.75 5.93
C ARG A 91 -2.35 22.74 6.02
N ARG A 92 -1.15 22.24 6.36
CA ARG A 92 0.11 23.00 6.27
C ARG A 92 0.58 23.12 4.82
N THR A 93 0.28 22.11 4.00
CA THR A 93 0.48 22.13 2.54
C THR A 93 -0.86 22.29 1.86
N THR A 94 -1.01 23.30 1.01
CA THR A 94 -2.24 23.58 0.25
C THR A 94 -2.07 23.49 -1.26
N ASP A 95 -0.82 23.41 -1.74
CA ASP A 95 -0.52 23.20 -3.17
C ASP A 95 -0.58 21.71 -3.50
N ILE A 96 -1.79 21.27 -3.85
CA ILE A 96 -2.09 19.87 -4.14
C ILE A 96 -1.41 19.40 -5.44
N ASP A 97 -1.32 20.26 -6.44
CA ASP A 97 -0.69 19.90 -7.72
C ASP A 97 0.81 19.67 -7.53
N GLN A 98 1.47 20.54 -6.76
CA GLN A 98 2.88 20.34 -6.41
C GLN A 98 3.08 19.08 -5.56
N ALA A 99 2.20 18.79 -4.60
CA ALA A 99 2.32 17.57 -3.78
C ALA A 99 2.19 16.29 -4.61
N ARG A 100 1.25 16.25 -5.57
CA ARG A 100 1.09 15.14 -6.52
C ARG A 100 2.31 15.00 -7.44
N MET A 101 2.83 16.10 -7.96
CA MET A 101 4.05 16.12 -8.79
C MET A 101 5.25 15.55 -8.00
N THR A 102 5.41 15.97 -6.75
CA THR A 102 6.46 15.49 -5.85
C THR A 102 6.35 13.98 -5.63
N ALA A 103 5.15 13.46 -5.35
CA ALA A 103 4.90 12.02 -5.20
C ALA A 103 5.22 11.22 -6.49
N GLY A 104 4.75 11.71 -7.64
CA GLY A 104 5.00 11.07 -8.93
C GLY A 104 6.49 11.06 -9.31
N THR A 105 7.20 12.17 -9.08
CA THR A 105 8.64 12.27 -9.31
C THR A 105 9.42 11.35 -8.38
N PHE A 106 9.03 11.27 -7.10
CA PHE A 106 9.63 10.34 -6.16
C PHE A 106 9.53 8.88 -6.64
N LEU A 107 8.33 8.44 -7.03
CA LEU A 107 8.11 7.08 -7.54
C LEU A 107 8.92 6.84 -8.82
N SER A 108 8.87 7.76 -9.79
CA SER A 108 9.63 7.65 -11.04
C SER A 108 11.13 7.53 -10.79
N ASN A 109 11.68 8.30 -9.84
CA ASN A 109 13.08 8.22 -9.49
C ASN A 109 13.42 6.89 -8.82
N ALA A 110 12.59 6.39 -7.89
CA ALA A 110 12.82 5.10 -7.25
C ALA A 110 12.82 3.93 -8.25
N ILE A 111 11.93 3.97 -9.25
CA ILE A 111 11.90 2.99 -10.35
C ILE A 111 13.17 3.10 -11.19
N SER A 112 13.54 4.32 -11.60
CA SER A 112 14.76 4.54 -12.39
C SER A 112 16.03 4.12 -11.63
N ASP A 113 16.10 4.35 -10.32
CA ASP A 113 17.23 3.93 -9.49
C ASP A 113 17.32 2.38 -9.33
N ALA A 114 16.22 1.67 -9.56
CA ALA A 114 16.15 0.20 -9.56
C ALA A 114 16.54 -0.42 -10.90
N GLU A 115 16.58 0.37 -11.97
CA GLU A 115 17.08 -0.07 -13.26
C GLU A 115 18.57 -0.47 -13.15
N PRO A 116 18.99 -1.49 -13.90
CA PRO A 116 20.37 -1.97 -13.88
C PRO A 116 21.31 -0.93 -14.50
N ASP A 117 22.51 -0.76 -13.92
CA ASP A 117 23.54 0.17 -14.43
C ASP A 117 24.07 -0.22 -15.83
N THR A 118 23.84 -1.47 -16.27
CA THR A 118 24.30 -1.99 -17.55
C THR A 118 23.17 -2.02 -18.58
N THR A 119 23.49 -1.68 -19.82
CA THR A 119 22.60 -1.84 -20.98
C THR A 119 22.88 -3.11 -21.79
N GLU A 120 23.85 -3.91 -21.35
CA GLU A 120 24.18 -5.20 -21.95
C GLU A 120 23.94 -6.32 -20.92
N PRO A 121 23.20 -7.39 -21.28
CA PRO A 121 23.05 -8.55 -20.42
C PRO A 121 24.37 -9.31 -20.29
N GLU A 122 24.55 -10.01 -19.17
CA GLU A 122 25.73 -10.84 -18.93
C GLU A 122 25.88 -11.92 -20.01
N PRO A 123 27.11 -12.38 -20.33
CA PRO A 123 27.33 -13.39 -21.36
C PRO A 123 26.54 -14.68 -21.12
N GLY A 124 25.52 -14.91 -21.95
CA GLY A 124 24.62 -16.07 -21.84
C GLY A 124 23.19 -15.72 -21.41
N GLU A 125 22.94 -14.47 -21.04
CA GLU A 125 21.60 -13.94 -20.76
C GLU A 125 21.09 -13.08 -21.92
N SER A 126 19.78 -13.12 -22.16
CA SER A 126 19.13 -12.35 -23.23
C SER A 126 18.35 -11.13 -22.72
N VAL A 127 18.28 -10.95 -21.40
CA VAL A 127 17.46 -9.92 -20.73
C VAL A 127 18.23 -9.41 -19.51
N ILE A 128 18.20 -8.10 -19.28
CA ILE A 128 18.74 -7.48 -18.07
C ILE A 128 17.60 -7.37 -17.07
N TYR A 129 17.78 -7.92 -15.87
CA TYR A 129 16.79 -7.84 -14.81
C TYR A 129 17.11 -6.64 -13.90
N PRO A 130 16.08 -5.95 -13.37
CA PRO A 130 16.28 -4.93 -12.35
C PRO A 130 16.91 -5.52 -11.09
N ASP A 131 17.56 -4.68 -10.29
CA ASP A 131 18.07 -5.10 -8.98
C ASP A 131 16.89 -5.60 -8.13
N PRO A 132 16.82 -6.88 -7.75
CA PRO A 132 15.64 -7.45 -7.10
C PRO A 132 15.37 -6.82 -5.73
N VAL A 133 16.40 -6.30 -5.05
CA VAL A 133 16.23 -5.63 -3.75
C VAL A 133 15.63 -4.24 -3.96
N LYS A 134 16.09 -3.51 -4.99
CA LYS A 134 15.55 -2.19 -5.31
C LYS A 134 14.16 -2.27 -5.96
N ASP A 135 13.90 -3.28 -6.77
CA ASP A 135 12.59 -3.54 -7.37
C ASP A 135 11.52 -3.78 -6.30
N VAL A 136 11.80 -4.65 -5.33
CA VAL A 136 10.93 -4.83 -4.15
C VAL A 136 10.80 -3.54 -3.33
N SER A 137 11.87 -2.74 -3.22
CA SER A 137 11.83 -1.46 -2.53
C SER A 137 10.99 -0.41 -3.26
N ALA A 138 10.87 -0.49 -4.59
CA ALA A 138 10.01 0.39 -5.40
C ALA A 138 8.52 0.18 -5.08
N LEU A 139 8.11 -0.98 -4.56
CA LEU A 139 6.75 -1.19 -4.03
C LEU A 139 6.48 -0.33 -2.78
N VAL A 140 7.49 -0.07 -1.95
CA VAL A 140 7.38 0.88 -0.83
C VAL A 140 7.24 2.31 -1.36
N ALA A 141 7.99 2.66 -2.40
CA ALA A 141 7.87 3.96 -3.05
C ALA A 141 6.48 4.14 -3.68
N ASN A 142 5.93 3.10 -4.32
CA ASN A 142 4.58 3.11 -4.87
C ASN A 142 3.54 3.36 -3.77
N ALA A 143 3.62 2.61 -2.67
CA ALA A 143 2.73 2.78 -1.52
C ALA A 143 2.77 4.21 -0.95
N ALA A 144 3.96 4.78 -0.80
CA ALA A 144 4.18 6.13 -0.27
C ALA A 144 3.70 7.23 -1.24
N SER A 145 3.91 7.05 -2.55
CA SER A 145 3.39 7.96 -3.57
C SER A 145 1.87 7.98 -3.56
N LEU A 146 1.23 6.81 -3.60
CA LEU A 146 -0.24 6.69 -3.61
C LEU A 146 -0.88 7.13 -2.30
N MET A 147 -0.17 7.04 -1.18
CA MET A 147 -0.57 7.65 0.08
C MET A 147 -0.65 9.18 -0.01
N VAL A 148 0.35 9.85 -0.59
CA VAL A 148 0.34 11.30 -0.82
C VAL A 148 -0.80 11.68 -1.77
N VAL A 149 -0.96 10.94 -2.87
CA VAL A 149 -2.04 11.18 -3.85
C VAL A 149 -3.41 11.01 -3.22
N SER A 150 -3.61 10.01 -2.36
CA SER A 150 -4.84 9.83 -1.60
C SER A 150 -5.09 11.00 -0.65
N ALA A 151 -4.07 11.44 0.10
CA ALA A 151 -4.18 12.59 1.00
C ALA A 151 -4.57 13.88 0.27
N CYS A 152 -4.11 14.04 -0.98
CA CYS A 152 -4.44 15.18 -1.83
C CYS A 152 -5.92 15.28 -2.22
N HIS A 153 -6.63 14.16 -2.36
CA HIS A 153 -8.05 14.16 -2.76
C HIS A 153 -8.97 14.61 -1.64
N ARG A 154 -8.57 14.34 -0.39
CA ARG A 154 -9.38 14.64 0.79
C ARG A 154 -10.78 14.01 0.76
N ASP A 155 -10.88 12.87 0.12
CA ASP A 155 -12.10 12.09 -0.05
C ASP A 155 -11.91 10.71 0.60
N PRO A 156 -12.73 10.34 1.60
CA PRO A 156 -12.62 9.03 2.27
C PRO A 156 -12.98 7.85 1.36
N ASP A 157 -13.74 8.09 0.30
CA ASP A 157 -14.24 7.08 -0.64
C ASP A 157 -13.34 6.90 -1.86
N MET A 158 -12.23 7.64 -1.99
CA MET A 158 -11.36 7.58 -3.17
C MET A 158 -10.96 6.14 -3.55
N ASP A 159 -10.55 5.34 -2.57
CA ASP A 159 -10.15 3.94 -2.78
C ASP A 159 -11.34 2.99 -3.08
N LEU A 160 -12.57 3.52 -3.04
CA LEU A 160 -13.82 2.81 -3.33
C LEU A 160 -14.42 3.21 -4.69
N TRP A 161 -13.91 4.27 -5.34
CA TRP A 161 -14.50 4.79 -6.59
C TRP A 161 -14.50 3.78 -7.75
N GLU A 162 -13.48 2.92 -7.83
CA GLU A 162 -13.41 1.87 -8.83
C GLU A 162 -14.30 0.67 -8.43
N ASP A 163 -15.62 0.83 -8.51
CA ASP A 163 -16.57 -0.29 -8.50
C ASP A 163 -16.73 -0.84 -9.93
N PHE A 164 -15.63 -1.32 -10.52
CA PHE A 164 -15.75 -2.22 -11.66
C PHE A 164 -16.20 -3.56 -11.10
N ASP A 165 -17.48 -3.91 -11.29
CA ASP A 165 -18.12 -5.15 -10.83
C ASP A 165 -17.38 -6.43 -11.31
N ASP A 166 -16.45 -6.31 -12.26
CA ASP A 166 -15.60 -7.37 -12.80
C ASP A 166 -14.13 -7.35 -12.33
N MET A 167 -13.62 -6.27 -11.72
CA MET A 167 -12.25 -6.21 -11.21
C MET A 167 -12.17 -6.72 -9.78
N VAL A 168 -11.74 -7.98 -9.62
CA VAL A 168 -11.77 -8.70 -8.34
C VAL A 168 -10.38 -8.83 -7.72
N ASP A 169 -9.31 -8.70 -8.50
CA ASP A 169 -7.93 -8.89 -8.05
C ASP A 169 -7.06 -7.65 -8.29
N ASP A 170 -6.11 -7.42 -7.38
CA ASP A 170 -5.09 -6.39 -7.52
C ASP A 170 -4.22 -6.60 -8.77
N ASP A 171 -4.10 -7.83 -9.27
CA ASP A 171 -3.36 -8.16 -10.50
C ASP A 171 -4.00 -7.59 -11.77
N GLU A 172 -5.28 -7.22 -11.72
CA GLU A 172 -5.99 -6.62 -12.86
C GLU A 172 -5.88 -5.09 -12.87
N LEU A 173 -5.41 -4.50 -11.77
CA LEU A 173 -5.25 -3.06 -11.63
C LEU A 173 -3.96 -2.56 -12.28
N LEU A 174 -4.01 -1.33 -12.79
CA LEU A 174 -2.81 -0.62 -13.18
C LEU A 174 -1.96 -0.30 -11.94
N PRO A 175 -0.62 -0.19 -12.07
CA PRO A 175 0.26 0.09 -10.93
C PRO A 175 -0.11 1.34 -10.12
N ASP A 176 -0.66 2.37 -10.78
CA ASP A 176 -1.12 3.63 -10.19
C ASP A 176 -2.54 3.55 -9.57
N SER A 177 -3.28 2.47 -9.81
CA SER A 177 -4.56 2.15 -9.15
C SER A 177 -4.39 1.24 -7.92
N LEU A 178 -3.18 0.73 -7.65
CA LEU A 178 -2.94 -0.14 -6.49
C LEU A 178 -3.12 0.61 -5.16
N GLU A 179 -3.78 -0.02 -4.19
CA GLU A 179 -3.92 0.61 -2.88
C GLU A 179 -2.63 0.46 -2.04
N SER A 180 -2.27 1.48 -1.25
CA SER A 180 -1.02 1.53 -0.47
C SER A 180 -0.80 0.29 0.42
N SER A 181 -1.84 -0.24 1.08
CA SER A 181 -1.71 -1.46 1.90
C SER A 181 -1.34 -2.69 1.08
N TYR A 182 -1.83 -2.82 -0.16
CA TYR A 182 -1.45 -3.91 -1.05
C TYR A 182 0.00 -3.78 -1.52
N SER A 183 0.41 -2.56 -1.90
CA SER A 183 1.81 -2.28 -2.25
C SER A 183 2.75 -2.60 -1.08
N CYS A 184 2.38 -2.23 0.15
CA CYS A 184 3.12 -2.60 1.36
C CYS A 184 3.16 -4.12 1.61
N ALA A 185 2.02 -4.81 1.50
CA ALA A 185 1.98 -6.27 1.67
C ALA A 185 2.85 -7.00 0.64
N SER A 186 2.85 -6.50 -0.60
CA SER A 186 3.67 -7.02 -1.69
C SER A 186 5.15 -6.75 -1.44
N ALA A 187 5.51 -5.57 -0.95
CA ALA A 187 6.86 -5.24 -0.52
C ALA A 187 7.35 -6.15 0.61
N ALA A 188 6.50 -6.41 1.61
CA ALA A 188 6.82 -7.31 2.72
C ALA A 188 7.03 -8.77 2.24
N ALA A 189 6.23 -9.20 1.26
CA ALA A 189 6.31 -10.53 0.66
C ALA A 189 7.45 -10.69 -0.37
N GLY A 190 8.02 -9.57 -0.84
CA GLY A 190 8.93 -9.54 -1.98
C GLY A 190 8.28 -9.92 -3.32
N ALA A 191 6.95 -9.90 -3.42
CA ALA A 191 6.24 -10.38 -4.60
C ALA A 191 4.81 -9.80 -4.70
N LEU A 192 4.32 -9.63 -5.93
CA LEU A 192 2.91 -9.33 -6.25
C LEU A 192 2.05 -10.60 -6.24
N ASN A 193 0.73 -10.48 -6.39
CA ASN A 193 -0.17 -11.65 -6.39
C ASN A 193 0.04 -12.58 -7.59
N TRP A 194 0.32 -12.04 -8.78
CA TRP A 194 0.51 -12.83 -10.01
C TRP A 194 1.79 -13.66 -10.00
N MET A 195 2.79 -13.26 -9.20
CA MET A 195 4.07 -13.96 -9.11
C MET A 195 3.92 -15.37 -8.51
N PRO A 196 4.78 -16.34 -8.89
CA PRO A 196 4.72 -17.70 -8.36
C PRO A 196 4.85 -17.75 -6.82
N VAL A 197 4.20 -18.72 -6.19
CA VAL A 197 4.23 -18.86 -4.72
C VAL A 197 5.64 -19.17 -4.21
N GLU A 198 6.45 -19.82 -5.04
CA GLU A 198 7.85 -20.16 -4.76
C GLU A 198 8.76 -18.93 -4.67
N GLN A 199 8.33 -17.80 -5.23
CA GLN A 199 9.03 -16.51 -5.18
C GLN A 199 8.45 -15.58 -4.10
N THR A 200 7.41 -16.01 -3.40
CA THR A 200 6.68 -15.19 -2.43
C THR A 200 7.06 -15.58 -1.00
N ASP A 201 7.46 -14.61 -0.17
CA ASP A 201 7.50 -14.79 1.28
C ASP A 201 6.08 -14.74 1.86
N VAL A 202 5.38 -15.87 1.73
CA VAL A 202 4.00 -16.04 2.21
C VAL A 202 3.88 -15.79 3.72
N PRO A 203 4.79 -16.29 4.58
CA PRO A 203 4.80 -15.93 6.00
C PRO A 203 4.88 -14.43 6.25
N ALA A 204 5.75 -13.69 5.56
CA ALA A 204 5.86 -12.24 5.71
C ALA A 204 4.59 -11.52 5.24
N ARG A 205 3.99 -11.94 4.12
CA ARG A 205 2.70 -11.39 3.65
C ARG A 205 1.60 -11.59 4.68
N ARG A 206 1.49 -12.80 5.24
CA ARG A 206 0.51 -13.14 6.28
C ARG A 206 0.75 -12.35 7.56
N ALA A 207 2.01 -12.14 7.94
CA ALA A 207 2.37 -11.33 9.10
C ALA A 207 1.93 -9.87 8.90
N PHE A 208 2.17 -9.29 7.72
CA PHE A 208 1.71 -7.94 7.39
C PHE A 208 0.18 -7.82 7.50
N TRP A 209 -0.58 -8.72 6.87
CA TRP A 209 -2.05 -8.66 6.94
C TRP A 209 -2.59 -8.93 8.34
N THR A 210 -1.94 -9.81 9.10
CA THR A 210 -2.32 -10.06 10.50
C THR A 210 -2.12 -8.81 11.34
N TRP A 211 -0.99 -8.12 11.20
CA TRP A 211 -0.73 -6.84 11.85
C TRP A 211 -1.73 -5.76 11.40
N TYR A 212 -2.01 -5.67 10.10
CA TYR A 212 -2.98 -4.74 9.52
C TYR A 212 -4.36 -4.86 10.18
N LEU A 213 -4.86 -6.10 10.29
CA LEU A 213 -6.17 -6.42 10.86
C LEU A 213 -6.24 -6.31 12.39
N ASN A 214 -5.15 -6.62 13.10
CA ASN A 214 -5.16 -6.72 14.55
C ASN A 214 -4.70 -5.45 15.26
N GLU A 215 -3.84 -4.66 14.62
CA GLU A 215 -3.16 -3.53 15.24
C GLU A 215 -3.37 -2.25 14.46
N ALA A 216 -3.12 -2.25 13.15
CA ALA A 216 -3.16 -1.01 12.36
C ALA A 216 -4.56 -0.40 12.32
N ILE A 217 -5.58 -1.16 11.90
CA ILE A 217 -6.96 -0.67 11.82
C ILE A 217 -7.49 -0.21 13.19
N PRO A 218 -7.41 -1.01 14.28
CA PRO A 218 -7.90 -0.57 15.59
C PRO A 218 -7.19 0.70 16.11
N THR A 219 -5.89 0.82 15.90
CA THR A 219 -5.12 1.98 16.35
C THR A 219 -5.55 3.25 15.60
N THR A 220 -5.80 3.16 14.30
CA THR A 220 -6.17 4.33 13.50
C THR A 220 -7.57 4.83 13.81
N LEU A 221 -8.51 3.92 14.10
CA LEU A 221 -9.90 4.27 14.43
C LEU A 221 -10.05 4.90 15.82
N THR A 222 -9.03 4.81 16.67
CA THR A 222 -9.01 5.39 18.02
C THR A 222 -8.23 6.70 18.12
N THR A 223 -7.68 7.19 17.00
CA THR A 223 -6.89 8.43 16.89
C THR A 223 -7.70 9.56 16.28
#